data_AF-A0A5Q4DUK0-F1
#
_entry.id   AF-A0A5Q4DUK0-F1
#
_cell.length_a   1.000
_cell.length_b   1.000
_cell.length_c   1.000
_cell.angle_alpha   90.00
_cell.angle_beta   90.00
_cell.angle_gamma   90.00
#
_symmetry.space_group_name_H-M   'P 1'
#
loop_
_entity.id
_entity.type
_entity.pdbx_description
1 polymer ?
#
loop_
_entity_poly.entity_id
_entity_poly.type
_entity_poly.pdbx_seq_one_letter_code
_entity_poly.pdbx_strand_id
1 'polypeptide(L)'
;MALIAATFYGAFKLTSQSIAQQILFGVILGAGAVLVSLQPIMHVSGIQNDTRNLFVGIAAAIFGPLAGIIAFAIAAATRYFEAAPSANVCIFSLFVAGCAGLVWRHYTRNVERKREVHFIVLGLTISLSYISTFLLPRDHWYDIFTTAVPILIATNIIGALVLGSLLERHHDQKKREKKLLSQASFDPLTGAMNRRAFEKEYEANILSQKSSGVAFIIIDLDHFKEVNDTYGHTVGDKVLVGISKILQRSIRDADLSARFGGDEFILCLSDI
;
A
#
# COMPACT_ATOMS: atom_id res chain seq x y z
N MET A 1 14.96 -11.61 7.34
CA MET A 1 14.70 -10.15 7.17
C MET A 1 14.63 -9.72 5.70
N ALA A 2 15.65 -9.99 4.85
CA ALA A 2 15.64 -9.56 3.44
C ALA A 2 14.51 -10.18 2.58
N LEU A 3 14.15 -11.44 2.82
CA LEU A 3 13.06 -12.11 2.10
C LEU A 3 11.68 -11.52 2.42
N ILE A 4 11.46 -11.11 3.68
CA ILE A 4 10.25 -10.44 4.14
C ILE A 4 10.19 -9.04 3.51
N ALA A 5 11.29 -8.29 3.49
CA ALA A 5 11.34 -6.99 2.84
C ALA A 5 11.04 -7.06 1.32
N ALA A 6 11.53 -8.09 0.63
CA ALA A 6 11.29 -8.30 -0.80
C ALA A 6 9.83 -8.70 -1.11
N THR A 7 9.20 -9.54 -0.28
CA THR A 7 7.78 -9.89 -0.42
C THR A 7 6.88 -8.70 -0.11
N PHE A 8 7.24 -7.87 0.87
CA PHE A 8 6.60 -6.57 1.12
C PHE A 8 6.75 -5.61 -0.08
N TYR A 9 7.92 -5.59 -0.74
CA TYR A 9 8.18 -4.71 -1.89
C TYR A 9 7.28 -5.01 -3.11
N GLY A 10 7.13 -6.30 -3.45
CA GLY A 10 6.26 -6.73 -4.56
C GLY A 10 4.76 -6.48 -4.30
N ALA A 11 4.32 -6.74 -3.07
CA ALA A 11 2.90 -6.65 -2.67
C ALA A 11 2.29 -5.25 -2.76
N PHE A 12 3.11 -4.22 -2.52
CA PHE A 12 2.64 -2.83 -2.51
C PHE A 12 2.42 -2.22 -3.91
N LYS A 13 2.82 -2.89 -5.01
CA LYS A 13 2.78 -2.29 -6.37
C LYS A 13 1.35 -2.14 -6.94
N LEU A 14 0.35 -2.77 -6.32
CA LEU A 14 -1.05 -2.76 -6.77
C LEU A 14 -1.86 -1.69 -6.02
N THR A 15 -2.04 -0.51 -6.59
CA THR A 15 -2.86 0.54 -5.98
C THR A 15 -4.35 0.32 -6.20
N SER A 16 -4.99 -0.26 -5.20
CA SER A 16 -6.36 -0.01 -4.68
C SER A 16 -6.52 -0.95 -3.48
N GLN A 17 -7.40 -0.68 -2.50
CA GLN A 17 -7.75 -1.65 -1.44
C GLN A 17 -8.52 -2.86 -2.02
N SER A 18 -7.94 -3.49 -3.03
CA SER A 18 -8.46 -4.67 -3.70
C SER A 18 -8.43 -5.85 -2.75
N ILE A 19 -9.36 -6.75 -2.96
CA ILE A 19 -9.43 -8.05 -2.29
C ILE A 19 -8.08 -8.77 -2.39
N ALA A 20 -7.39 -8.66 -3.54
CA ALA A 20 -6.07 -9.24 -3.76
C ALA A 20 -5.00 -8.75 -2.76
N GLN A 21 -4.99 -7.45 -2.42
CA GLN A 21 -4.05 -6.94 -1.41
C GLN A 21 -4.38 -7.46 -0.01
N GLN A 22 -5.66 -7.52 0.35
CA GLN A 22 -6.05 -8.07 1.66
C GLN A 22 -5.63 -9.54 1.80
N ILE A 23 -5.80 -10.32 0.73
CA ILE A 23 -5.31 -11.70 0.67
C ILE A 23 -3.80 -11.75 0.85
N LEU A 24 -3.06 -10.98 0.04
CA LEU A 24 -1.60 -11.00 0.05
C LEU A 24 -1.01 -10.60 1.42
N PHE A 25 -1.47 -9.50 2.01
CA PHE A 25 -0.98 -9.06 3.31
C PHE A 25 -1.48 -9.95 4.46
N GLY A 26 -2.68 -10.53 4.34
CA GLY A 26 -3.17 -11.55 5.27
C GLY A 26 -2.25 -12.77 5.29
N VAL A 27 -1.82 -13.26 4.13
CA VAL A 27 -0.87 -14.38 4.02
C VAL A 27 0.50 -13.99 4.56
N ILE A 28 1.04 -12.82 4.22
CA ILE A 28 2.37 -12.36 4.69
C ILE A 28 2.39 -12.24 6.21
N LEU A 29 1.40 -11.60 6.82
CA LEU A 29 1.32 -11.44 8.27
C LEU A 29 1.01 -12.77 8.97
N GLY A 30 0.19 -13.63 8.36
CA GLY A 30 -0.03 -15.00 8.82
C GLY A 30 1.28 -15.81 8.84
N ALA A 31 2.08 -15.76 7.78
CA ALA A 31 3.40 -16.38 7.74
C ALA A 31 4.35 -15.79 8.80
N GLY A 32 4.29 -14.48 9.07
CA GLY A 32 4.99 -13.84 10.17
C GLY A 32 4.60 -14.43 11.54
N ALA A 33 3.29 -14.66 11.75
CA ALA A 33 2.79 -15.34 12.95
C ALA A 33 3.32 -16.78 13.06
N VAL A 34 3.41 -17.52 11.96
CA VAL A 34 4.03 -18.86 11.92
C VAL A 34 5.53 -18.82 12.27
N LEU A 35 6.27 -17.83 11.77
CA LEU A 35 7.69 -17.72 12.08
C LEU A 35 7.93 -17.46 13.57
N VAL A 36 7.12 -16.59 14.18
CA VAL A 36 7.18 -16.31 15.63
C VAL A 36 6.71 -17.50 16.45
N SER A 37 5.78 -18.30 15.94
CA SER A 37 5.36 -19.59 16.51
C SER A 37 6.51 -20.58 16.63
N LEU A 38 7.39 -20.64 15.63
CA LEU A 38 8.52 -21.57 15.63
C LEU A 38 9.63 -21.17 16.61
N GLN A 39 9.67 -19.90 17.04
CA GLN A 39 10.69 -19.34 17.93
C GLN A 39 10.02 -18.47 19.01
N PRO A 40 9.30 -19.09 19.97
CA PRO A 40 8.61 -18.34 20.99
C PRO A 40 9.55 -17.54 21.86
N ILE A 41 9.09 -16.36 22.26
CA ILE A 41 9.87 -15.42 23.07
C ILE A 41 10.07 -16.01 24.47
N MET A 42 9.05 -16.65 25.05
CA MET A 42 9.14 -17.27 26.37
C MET A 42 8.25 -18.51 26.50
N HIS A 43 8.72 -19.47 27.31
CA HIS A 43 7.91 -20.53 27.89
C HIS A 43 7.74 -20.25 29.38
N VAL A 44 6.52 -19.93 29.81
CA VAL A 44 6.20 -19.59 31.20
C VAL A 44 5.19 -20.60 31.70
N SER A 45 5.51 -21.29 32.80
CA SER A 45 4.67 -22.36 33.39
C SER A 45 4.30 -23.46 32.38
N GLY A 46 5.20 -23.79 31.44
CA GLY A 46 4.96 -24.78 30.38
C GLY A 46 4.12 -24.26 29.20
N ILE A 47 3.70 -22.99 29.23
CA ILE A 47 2.87 -22.35 28.20
C ILE A 47 3.76 -21.47 27.31
N GLN A 48 3.67 -21.71 26.02
CA GLN A 48 4.33 -20.90 25.00
C GLN A 48 3.64 -19.54 24.86
N ASN A 49 4.39 -18.47 25.11
CA ASN A 49 3.96 -17.08 25.02
C ASN A 49 4.72 -16.35 23.90
N ASP A 50 3.98 -15.77 22.95
CA ASP A 50 4.56 -15.13 21.77
C ASP A 50 3.70 -13.95 21.27
N THR A 51 4.16 -13.30 20.20
CA THR A 51 3.55 -12.09 19.64
C THR A 51 2.65 -12.35 18.43
N ARG A 52 2.08 -13.56 18.26
CA ARG A 52 1.14 -13.84 17.14
C ARG A 52 -0.06 -12.89 17.11
N ASN A 53 -0.55 -12.47 18.27
CA ASN A 53 -1.65 -11.50 18.42
C ASN A 53 -1.35 -10.16 17.69
N LEU A 54 -0.08 -9.73 17.67
CA LEU A 54 0.35 -8.52 16.97
C LEU A 54 0.08 -8.62 15.46
N PHE A 55 0.48 -9.74 14.84
CA PHE A 55 0.35 -9.92 13.39
C PHE A 55 -1.12 -9.95 12.95
N VAL A 56 -1.96 -10.68 13.69
CA VAL A 56 -3.40 -10.75 13.42
C VAL A 56 -4.07 -9.38 13.64
N GLY A 57 -3.73 -8.69 14.73
CA GLY A 57 -4.26 -7.37 15.04
C GLY A 57 -3.88 -6.31 14.00
N ILE A 58 -2.61 -6.29 13.56
CA ILE A 58 -2.14 -5.39 12.49
C ILE A 58 -2.79 -5.71 11.14
N ALA A 59 -2.95 -7.00 10.80
CA ALA A 59 -3.61 -7.42 9.57
C ALA A 59 -5.04 -6.86 9.48
N ALA A 60 -5.79 -7.03 10.55
CA ALA A 60 -7.14 -6.49 10.69
C ALA A 60 -7.17 -4.95 10.66
N ALA A 61 -6.28 -4.30 11.42
CA ALA A 61 -6.24 -2.85 11.58
C ALA A 61 -5.89 -2.10 10.30
N ILE A 62 -4.80 -2.50 9.64
CA ILE A 62 -4.23 -1.76 8.51
C ILE A 62 -4.84 -2.23 7.18
N PHE A 63 -4.90 -3.54 6.97
CA PHE A 63 -5.21 -4.10 5.65
C PHE A 63 -6.70 -4.43 5.49
N GLY A 64 -7.37 -4.89 6.55
CA GLY A 64 -8.83 -5.02 6.56
C GLY A 64 -9.33 -6.32 7.15
N PRO A 65 -10.66 -6.49 7.17
CA PRO A 65 -11.28 -7.68 7.77
C PRO A 65 -10.84 -8.96 7.06
N LEU A 66 -10.72 -8.97 5.73
CA LEU A 66 -10.29 -10.18 5.02
C LEU A 66 -8.83 -10.54 5.33
N ALA A 67 -7.95 -9.54 5.41
CA ALA A 67 -6.55 -9.74 5.80
C ALA A 67 -6.45 -10.28 7.24
N GLY A 68 -7.23 -9.72 8.16
CA GLY A 68 -7.35 -10.19 9.54
C GLY A 68 -7.84 -11.64 9.64
N ILE A 69 -8.88 -12.00 8.88
CA ILE A 69 -9.42 -13.37 8.84
C ILE A 69 -8.37 -14.36 8.33
N ILE A 70 -7.64 -14.02 7.27
CA ILE A 70 -6.61 -14.91 6.71
C ILE A 70 -5.46 -15.08 7.68
N ALA A 71 -4.95 -13.99 8.27
CA ALA A 71 -3.88 -14.05 9.26
C ALA A 71 -4.31 -14.84 10.50
N PHE A 72 -5.55 -14.65 10.97
CA PHE A 72 -6.15 -15.41 12.05
C PHE A 72 -6.22 -16.91 11.72
N ALA A 73 -6.74 -17.27 10.54
CA ALA A 73 -6.89 -18.67 10.15
C ALA A 73 -5.54 -19.39 10.11
N ILE A 74 -4.51 -18.75 9.54
CA ILE A 74 -3.15 -19.30 9.51
C ILE A 74 -2.59 -19.45 10.93
N ALA A 75 -2.68 -18.41 11.77
CA ALA A 75 -2.16 -18.45 13.13
C ALA A 75 -2.90 -19.47 14.02
N ALA A 76 -4.23 -19.54 13.92
CA ALA A 76 -5.05 -20.49 14.66
C ALA A 76 -4.76 -21.93 14.25
N ALA A 77 -4.60 -22.20 12.95
CA ALA A 77 -4.23 -23.53 12.44
C ALA A 77 -2.90 -23.99 13.04
N THR A 78 -1.86 -23.14 13.03
CA THR A 78 -0.56 -23.51 13.63
C THR A 78 -0.70 -23.87 15.11
N ARG A 79 -1.50 -23.11 15.86
CA ARG A 79 -1.70 -23.35 17.29
C ARG A 79 -2.48 -24.63 17.57
N TYR A 80 -3.44 -24.96 16.71
CA TYR A 80 -4.19 -26.21 16.79
C TYR A 80 -3.28 -27.42 16.57
N PHE A 81 -2.37 -27.36 15.59
CA PHE A 81 -1.42 -28.45 15.30
C PHE A 81 -0.30 -28.61 16.34
N GLU A 82 0.04 -27.56 17.08
CA GLU A 82 1.00 -27.64 18.20
C GLU A 82 0.47 -28.48 19.39
N ALA A 83 -0.83 -28.83 19.40
CA ALA A 83 -1.48 -29.67 20.42
C ALA A 83 -1.23 -29.22 21.88
N ALA A 84 -1.03 -27.92 22.10
CA ALA A 84 -0.77 -27.37 23.42
C ALA A 84 -2.05 -27.35 24.29
N PRO A 85 -1.98 -27.65 25.60
CA PRO A 85 -3.14 -27.56 26.51
C PRO A 85 -3.81 -26.17 26.52
N SER A 86 -3.04 -25.13 26.23
CA SER A 86 -3.50 -23.73 26.16
C SER A 86 -4.00 -23.31 24.76
N ALA A 87 -4.11 -24.22 23.79
CA ALA A 87 -4.39 -23.88 22.39
C ALA A 87 -5.70 -23.09 22.23
N ASN A 88 -6.77 -23.52 22.89
CA ASN A 88 -8.08 -22.86 22.82
C ASN A 88 -8.03 -21.41 23.33
N VAL A 89 -7.31 -21.17 24.43
CA VAL A 89 -7.14 -19.83 25.00
C VAL A 89 -6.35 -18.93 24.06
N CYS A 90 -5.30 -19.44 23.43
CA CYS A 90 -4.50 -18.70 22.45
C CYS A 90 -5.30 -18.40 21.17
N ILE A 91 -6.12 -19.33 20.67
CA ILE A 91 -6.99 -19.08 19.53
C ILE A 91 -8.00 -17.98 19.88
N PHE A 92 -8.57 -18.01 21.08
CA PHE A 92 -9.44 -16.94 21.56
C PHE A 92 -8.71 -15.60 21.66
N SER A 93 -7.45 -15.57 22.13
CA SER A 93 -6.66 -14.33 22.17
C SER A 93 -6.41 -13.76 20.78
N LEU A 94 -6.15 -14.62 19.78
CA LEU A 94 -5.97 -14.20 18.38
C LEU A 94 -7.25 -13.59 17.81
N PHE A 95 -8.41 -14.15 18.15
CA PHE A 95 -9.70 -13.60 17.76
C PHE A 95 -9.92 -12.20 18.37
N VAL A 96 -9.69 -12.06 19.68
CA VAL A 96 -9.79 -10.76 20.37
C VAL A 96 -8.82 -9.74 19.77
N ALA A 97 -7.60 -10.13 19.45
CA ALA A 97 -6.61 -9.26 18.82
C ALA A 97 -7.07 -8.76 17.44
N GLY A 98 -7.64 -9.66 16.62
CA GLY A 98 -8.23 -9.30 15.32
C GLY A 98 -9.40 -8.32 15.46
N CYS A 99 -10.33 -8.59 16.38
CA CYS A 99 -11.43 -7.68 16.69
C CYS A 99 -10.93 -6.31 17.18
N ALA A 100 -9.95 -6.29 18.08
CA ALA A 100 -9.33 -5.08 18.59
C ALA A 100 -8.70 -4.24 17.46
N GLY A 101 -8.05 -4.89 16.49
CA GLY A 101 -7.55 -4.26 15.28
C GLY A 101 -8.66 -3.65 14.41
N LEU A 102 -9.78 -4.34 14.20
CA LEU A 102 -10.92 -3.81 13.45
C LEU A 102 -11.60 -2.62 14.15
N VAL A 103 -11.75 -2.70 15.48
CA VAL A 103 -12.27 -1.60 16.30
C VAL A 103 -11.37 -0.39 16.14
N TRP A 104 -10.05 -0.57 16.28
CA TRP A 104 -9.09 0.51 16.05
C TRP A 104 -9.27 1.11 14.66
N ARG A 105 -9.35 0.29 13.60
CA ARG A 105 -9.56 0.75 12.21
C ARG A 105 -10.81 1.59 12.04
N HIS A 106 -11.90 1.22 12.72
CA HIS A 106 -13.16 1.95 12.65
C HIS A 106 -13.01 3.36 13.27
N TYR A 107 -12.38 3.46 14.45
CA TYR A 107 -12.23 4.72 15.16
C TYR A 107 -11.13 5.63 14.63
N THR A 108 -10.05 5.09 14.05
CA THR A 108 -8.93 5.90 13.54
C THR A 108 -9.09 6.38 12.12
N ARG A 109 -10.13 5.92 11.40
CA ARG A 109 -10.39 6.30 10.00
C ARG A 109 -10.52 7.82 9.77
N ASN A 110 -10.91 8.57 10.80
CA ASN A 110 -11.23 10.00 10.71
C ASN A 110 -10.47 10.88 11.74
N VAL A 111 -9.38 10.40 12.36
CA VAL A 111 -8.72 11.12 13.47
C VAL A 111 -7.39 11.74 13.02
N GLU A 112 -7.28 13.07 13.09
CA GLU A 112 -6.06 13.84 12.80
C GLU A 112 -5.07 13.89 14.00
N ARG A 113 -4.77 12.74 14.61
CA ARG A 113 -3.73 12.65 15.66
C ARG A 113 -2.33 12.43 15.08
N LYS A 114 -1.29 12.80 15.85
CA LYS A 114 0.11 12.49 15.53
C LYS A 114 0.29 11.00 15.25
N ARG A 115 0.99 10.70 14.15
CA ARG A 115 1.16 9.38 13.54
C ARG A 115 1.71 8.31 14.49
N GLU A 116 2.67 8.65 15.33
CA GLU A 116 3.27 7.71 16.30
C GLU A 116 2.31 7.31 17.41
N VAL A 117 1.47 8.25 17.87
CA VAL A 117 0.48 8.00 18.94
C VAL A 117 -0.56 6.97 18.50
N HIS A 118 -0.96 7.01 17.22
CA HIS A 118 -1.92 6.05 16.66
C HIS A 118 -1.44 4.60 16.76
N PHE A 119 -0.16 4.35 16.49
CA PHE A 119 0.41 3.00 16.54
C PHE A 119 0.69 2.52 17.96
N ILE A 120 1.04 3.43 18.89
CA ILE A 120 1.11 3.09 20.32
C ILE A 120 -0.26 2.66 20.83
N VAL A 121 -1.31 3.42 20.49
CA VAL A 121 -2.70 3.07 20.83
C VAL A 121 -3.09 1.74 20.19
N LEU A 122 -2.69 1.47 18.96
CA LEU A 122 -2.92 0.16 18.32
C LEU A 122 -2.29 -0.99 19.11
N GLY A 123 -1.01 -0.87 19.49
CA GLY A 123 -0.30 -1.88 20.27
C GLY A 123 -0.94 -2.13 21.64
N LEU A 124 -1.39 -1.08 22.33
CA LEU A 124 -2.15 -1.17 23.58
C LEU A 124 -3.50 -1.86 23.38
N THR A 125 -4.24 -1.49 22.33
CA THR A 125 -5.54 -2.08 22.00
C THR A 125 -5.42 -3.57 21.67
N ILE A 126 -4.40 -3.97 20.90
CA ILE A 126 -4.12 -5.40 20.62
C ILE A 126 -3.79 -6.15 21.92
N SER A 127 -3.11 -5.50 22.86
CA SER A 127 -2.73 -6.13 24.14
C SER A 127 -3.93 -6.43 25.05
N LEU A 128 -5.11 -5.87 24.79
CA LEU A 128 -6.35 -6.28 25.46
C LEU A 128 -6.68 -7.77 25.22
N SER A 129 -6.13 -8.37 24.16
CA SER A 129 -6.22 -9.82 23.93
C SER A 129 -5.70 -10.67 25.08
N TYR A 130 -4.78 -10.16 25.90
CA TYR A 130 -4.24 -10.89 27.06
C TYR A 130 -5.24 -11.05 28.22
N ILE A 131 -6.44 -10.44 28.13
CA ILE A 131 -7.54 -10.78 29.02
C ILE A 131 -7.95 -12.27 28.89
N SER A 132 -7.63 -12.91 27.76
CA SER A 132 -7.85 -14.35 27.57
C SER A 132 -7.10 -15.20 28.60
N THR A 133 -6.03 -14.70 29.21
CA THR A 133 -5.24 -15.41 30.24
C THR A 133 -6.10 -15.84 31.43
N PHE A 134 -7.19 -15.12 31.73
CA PHE A 134 -8.13 -15.52 32.80
C PHE A 134 -8.90 -16.82 32.50
N LEU A 135 -8.85 -17.32 31.26
CA LEU A 135 -9.40 -18.63 30.89
C LEU A 135 -8.44 -19.79 31.21
N LEU A 136 -7.18 -19.50 31.57
CA LEU A 136 -6.23 -20.51 32.04
C LEU A 136 -6.47 -20.83 33.52
N PRO A 137 -6.03 -22.02 33.97
CA PRO A 137 -5.95 -22.35 35.40
C PRO A 137 -5.24 -21.26 36.23
N ARG A 138 -5.76 -21.01 37.45
CA ARG A 138 -5.33 -19.88 38.30
C ARG A 138 -3.87 -19.95 38.72
N ASP A 139 -3.30 -21.15 38.78
CA ASP A 139 -1.90 -21.42 39.08
C ASP A 139 -0.94 -20.77 38.08
N HIS A 140 -1.36 -20.53 36.84
CA HIS A 140 -0.52 -19.89 35.82
C HIS A 140 -0.61 -18.36 35.80
N TRP A 141 -1.60 -17.76 36.47
CA TRP A 141 -1.87 -16.32 36.32
C TRP A 141 -0.70 -15.47 36.81
N TYR A 142 -0.19 -15.76 38.01
CA TYR A 142 0.85 -14.96 38.63
C TYR A 142 2.11 -14.91 37.76
N ASP A 143 2.59 -16.07 37.29
CA ASP A 143 3.78 -16.15 36.45
C ASP A 143 3.58 -15.40 35.13
N ILE A 144 2.44 -15.60 34.45
CA ILE A 144 2.16 -14.96 33.15
C ILE A 144 2.03 -13.44 33.30
N PHE A 145 1.32 -12.94 34.31
CA PHE A 145 1.11 -11.50 34.50
C PHE A 145 2.38 -10.76 34.95
N THR A 146 3.26 -11.42 35.71
CA THR A 146 4.50 -10.80 36.20
C THR A 146 5.65 -10.89 35.20
N THR A 147 5.70 -11.94 34.37
CA THR A 147 6.79 -12.17 33.42
C THR A 147 6.38 -11.92 31.97
N ALA A 148 5.37 -12.63 31.47
CA ALA A 148 5.02 -12.62 30.04
C ALA A 148 4.30 -11.33 29.62
N VAL A 149 3.24 -10.94 30.31
CA VAL A 149 2.37 -9.83 29.91
C VAL A 149 3.11 -8.49 29.73
N PRO A 150 4.02 -8.05 30.63
CA PRO A 150 4.74 -6.79 30.44
C PRO A 150 5.61 -6.79 29.18
N ILE A 151 6.32 -7.90 28.92
CA ILE A 151 7.17 -8.07 27.75
C ILE A 151 6.31 -8.13 26.48
N LEU A 152 5.18 -8.83 26.52
CA LEU A 152 4.24 -8.94 25.43
C LEU A 152 3.56 -7.60 25.08
N ILE A 153 3.21 -6.79 26.08
CA ILE A 153 2.71 -5.43 25.86
C ILE A 153 3.79 -4.56 25.22
N ALA A 154 5.02 -4.58 25.75
CA ALA A 154 6.12 -3.79 25.22
C ALA A 154 6.43 -4.16 23.76
N THR A 155 6.49 -5.46 23.46
CA THR A 155 6.72 -5.97 22.09
C THR A 155 5.56 -5.64 21.15
N ASN A 156 4.31 -5.65 21.61
CA ASN A 156 3.17 -5.19 20.80
C ASN A 156 3.26 -3.70 20.47
N ILE A 157 3.63 -2.85 21.42
CA ILE A 157 3.79 -1.41 21.20
C ILE A 157 4.92 -1.14 20.22
N ILE A 158 6.10 -1.74 20.47
CA ILE A 158 7.27 -1.58 19.59
C ILE A 158 6.96 -2.12 18.20
N GLY A 159 6.36 -3.31 18.11
CA GLY A 159 6.01 -3.95 16.86
C GLY A 159 4.97 -3.17 16.07
N ALA A 160 3.93 -2.64 16.73
CA ALA A 160 2.93 -1.78 16.09
C ALA A 160 3.56 -0.47 15.59
N LEU A 161 4.46 0.15 16.36
CA LEU A 161 5.21 1.34 15.94
C LEU A 161 6.10 1.07 14.73
N VAL A 162 6.92 0.02 14.77
CA VAL A 162 7.86 -0.32 13.70
C VAL A 162 7.11 -0.73 12.43
N LEU A 163 6.22 -1.71 12.51
CA LEU A 163 5.48 -2.18 11.34
C LEU A 163 4.55 -1.09 10.82
N GLY A 164 3.80 -0.41 11.69
CA GLY A 164 2.91 0.67 11.31
C GLY A 164 3.65 1.81 10.59
N SER A 165 4.74 2.30 11.18
CA SER A 165 5.52 3.40 10.59
C SER A 165 6.16 3.02 9.25
N LEU A 166 6.70 1.82 9.11
CA LEU A 166 7.29 1.32 7.86
C LEU A 166 6.25 1.26 6.74
N LEU A 167 5.08 0.68 7.01
CA LEU A 167 4.03 0.50 6.02
C LEU A 167 3.49 1.84 5.51
N GLU A 168 3.28 2.77 6.43
CA GLU A 168 2.77 4.09 6.08
C GLU A 168 3.84 4.92 5.36
N ARG A 169 5.14 4.80 5.70
CA ARG A 169 6.23 5.49 4.99
C ARG A 169 6.27 5.07 3.52
N HIS A 170 6.14 3.76 3.27
CA HIS A 170 6.05 3.24 1.91
C HIS A 170 4.82 3.75 1.16
N HIS A 171 3.67 3.85 1.84
CA HIS A 171 2.45 4.37 1.24
C HIS A 171 2.57 5.86 0.86
N ASP A 172 3.13 6.68 1.75
CA ASP A 172 3.37 8.11 1.51
C ASP A 172 4.37 8.35 0.38
N GLN A 173 5.44 7.55 0.32
CA GLN A 173 6.42 7.64 -0.75
C GLN A 173 5.78 7.36 -2.11
N LYS A 174 4.95 6.31 -2.23
CA LYS A 174 4.23 6.02 -3.48
C LYS A 174 3.22 7.08 -3.85
N LYS A 175 2.50 7.65 -2.88
CA LYS A 175 1.61 8.79 -3.12
C LYS A 175 2.39 9.99 -3.65
N ARG A 176 3.55 10.29 -3.06
CA ARG A 176 4.41 11.39 -3.48
C ARG A 176 5.01 11.16 -4.86
N GLU A 177 5.49 9.96 -5.14
CA GLU A 177 5.96 9.54 -6.46
C GLU A 177 4.86 9.70 -7.51
N LYS A 178 3.66 9.17 -7.25
CA LYS A 178 2.50 9.36 -8.14
C LYS A 178 2.14 10.83 -8.32
N LYS A 179 2.19 11.63 -7.25
CA LYS A 179 1.92 13.07 -7.31
C LYS A 179 2.94 13.79 -8.20
N LEU A 180 4.23 13.53 -8.01
CA LEU A 180 5.30 14.08 -8.85
C LEU A 180 5.11 13.67 -10.32
N LEU A 181 4.83 12.38 -10.54
CA LEU A 181 4.54 11.82 -11.86
C LEU A 181 3.27 12.37 -12.51
N SER A 182 2.30 12.84 -11.71
CA SER A 182 1.08 13.50 -12.19
C SER A 182 1.21 15.01 -12.35
N GLN A 183 2.18 15.64 -11.68
CA GLN A 183 2.45 17.08 -11.74
C GLN A 183 3.35 17.46 -12.92
N ALA A 184 4.10 16.50 -13.47
CA ALA A 184 4.67 16.64 -14.79
C ALA A 184 3.53 16.52 -15.82
N SER A 185 2.78 17.60 -16.08
CA SER A 185 1.73 17.61 -17.11
C SER A 185 2.28 17.89 -18.51
N PHE A 186 3.49 18.43 -18.58
CA PHE A 186 4.10 18.87 -19.83
C PHE A 186 5.39 18.10 -20.10
N ASP A 187 5.67 17.88 -21.38
CA ASP A 187 6.96 17.40 -21.86
C ASP A 187 8.03 18.46 -21.58
N PRO A 188 9.11 18.14 -20.86
CA PRO A 188 10.10 19.14 -20.45
C PRO A 188 10.89 19.73 -21.63
N LEU A 189 10.97 19.03 -22.76
CA LEU A 189 11.66 19.52 -23.95
C LEU A 189 10.78 20.48 -24.74
N THR A 190 9.57 20.03 -25.13
CA THR A 190 8.73 20.79 -26.06
C THR A 190 7.77 21.76 -25.38
N GLY A 191 7.45 21.54 -24.10
CA GLY A 191 6.38 22.24 -23.40
C GLY A 191 4.97 21.83 -23.85
N ALA A 192 4.84 20.85 -24.76
CA ALA A 192 3.55 20.24 -25.07
C ALA A 192 3.01 19.49 -23.86
N MET A 193 1.70 19.21 -23.81
CA MET A 193 1.20 18.23 -22.86
C MET A 193 1.91 16.89 -23.09
N ASN A 194 2.17 16.15 -22.04
CA ASN A 194 2.57 14.76 -22.22
C ASN A 194 1.34 13.86 -22.35
N ARG A 195 1.58 12.61 -22.74
CA ARG A 195 0.54 11.60 -22.89
C ARG A 195 -0.44 11.51 -21.71
N ARG A 196 0.06 11.56 -20.46
CA ARG A 196 -0.80 11.44 -19.27
C ARG A 196 -1.72 12.64 -19.09
N ALA A 197 -1.19 13.84 -19.30
CA ALA A 197 -1.99 15.04 -19.21
C ALA A 197 -3.04 15.09 -20.32
N PHE A 198 -2.68 14.65 -21.53
CA PHE A 198 -3.62 14.53 -22.65
C PHE A 198 -4.78 13.57 -22.35
N GLU A 199 -4.48 12.35 -21.88
CA GLU A 199 -5.50 11.36 -21.52
C GLU A 199 -6.45 11.93 -20.44
N LYS A 200 -5.88 12.60 -19.43
CA LYS A 200 -6.66 13.22 -18.34
C LYS A 200 -7.56 14.36 -18.83
N GLU A 201 -7.04 15.26 -19.66
CA GLU A 201 -7.84 16.36 -20.22
C GLU A 201 -8.92 15.87 -21.18
N TYR A 202 -8.61 14.85 -21.99
CA TYR A 202 -9.59 14.21 -22.87
C TYR A 202 -10.77 13.63 -22.07
N GLU A 203 -10.48 12.86 -21.01
CA GLU A 203 -11.52 12.30 -20.14
C GLU A 203 -12.32 13.40 -19.43
N ALA A 204 -11.65 14.42 -18.92
CA ALA A 204 -12.27 15.46 -18.10
C ALA A 204 -13.14 16.43 -18.91
N ASN A 205 -12.71 16.80 -20.12
CA ASN A 205 -13.29 17.93 -20.84
C ASN A 205 -13.93 17.57 -22.18
N ILE A 206 -13.52 16.49 -22.84
CA ILE A 206 -14.08 16.13 -24.15
C ILE A 206 -15.08 14.99 -24.00
N LEU A 207 -14.67 13.88 -23.37
CA LEU A 207 -15.52 12.71 -23.19
C LEU A 207 -16.75 13.01 -22.30
N SER A 208 -16.57 13.84 -21.28
CA SER A 208 -17.63 14.21 -20.33
C SER A 208 -18.70 15.13 -20.92
N GLN A 209 -18.37 15.90 -21.96
CA GLN A 209 -19.23 16.95 -22.51
C GLN A 209 -20.16 16.45 -23.63
N LYS A 210 -20.12 15.16 -24.01
CA LYS A 210 -20.89 14.60 -25.15
C LYS A 210 -20.76 15.46 -26.41
N SER A 211 -19.53 15.82 -26.77
CA SER A 211 -19.20 16.57 -27.99
C SER A 211 -19.85 15.96 -29.24
N SER A 212 -20.22 16.80 -30.23
CA SER A 212 -20.94 16.36 -31.44
C SER A 212 -20.15 15.37 -32.31
N GLY A 213 -18.82 15.39 -32.17
CA GLY A 213 -17.86 14.51 -32.82
C GLY A 213 -16.47 14.71 -32.21
N VAL A 214 -15.62 13.69 -32.28
CA VAL A 214 -14.21 13.77 -31.85
C VAL A 214 -13.34 13.13 -32.93
N ALA A 215 -12.27 13.80 -33.34
CA ALA A 215 -11.24 13.22 -34.20
C ALA A 215 -9.88 13.20 -33.49
N PHE A 216 -9.18 12.08 -33.63
CA PHE A 216 -7.80 11.95 -33.19
C PHE A 216 -6.87 11.96 -34.40
N ILE A 217 -5.80 12.74 -34.31
CA ILE A 217 -4.73 12.78 -35.32
C ILE A 217 -3.44 12.38 -34.63
N ILE A 218 -2.82 11.31 -35.09
CA ILE A 218 -1.49 10.89 -34.66
C ILE A 218 -0.51 11.34 -35.76
N ILE A 219 0.57 11.98 -35.33
CA ILE A 219 1.59 12.55 -36.20
C ILE A 219 2.93 11.95 -35.81
N ASP A 220 3.57 11.27 -36.74
CA ASP A 220 4.94 10.79 -36.61
C ASP A 220 5.85 11.64 -37.52
N LEU A 221 7.07 11.95 -37.06
CA LEU A 221 8.01 12.75 -37.86
C LEU A 221 8.87 11.85 -38.74
N ASP A 222 8.53 11.81 -40.03
CA ASP A 222 9.28 11.05 -41.02
C ASP A 222 10.79 11.38 -40.98
N HIS A 223 11.62 10.34 -40.99
CA HIS A 223 13.08 10.43 -41.03
C HIS A 223 13.71 11.24 -39.87
N PHE A 224 13.02 11.43 -38.74
CA PHE A 224 13.57 12.20 -37.61
C PHE A 224 14.87 11.61 -37.05
N LYS A 225 15.03 10.28 -37.11
CA LYS A 225 16.29 9.61 -36.78
C LYS A 225 17.45 10.08 -37.67
N GLU A 226 17.24 10.24 -38.98
CA GLU A 226 18.28 10.72 -39.90
C GLU A 226 18.69 12.17 -39.57
N VAL A 227 17.75 12.99 -39.12
CA VAL A 227 18.04 14.35 -38.62
C VAL A 227 18.94 14.30 -37.39
N ASN A 228 18.65 13.41 -36.43
CA ASN A 228 19.49 13.22 -35.25
C ASN A 228 20.87 12.69 -35.62
N ASP A 229 20.95 11.73 -36.54
CA ASP A 229 22.21 11.09 -36.93
C ASP A 229 23.10 12.06 -37.74
N THR A 230 22.50 12.94 -38.55
CA THR A 230 23.23 13.89 -39.41
C THR A 230 23.62 15.18 -38.68
N TYR A 231 22.72 15.72 -37.86
CA TYR A 231 22.87 17.06 -37.27
C TYR A 231 23.01 17.05 -35.74
N GLY A 232 22.91 15.87 -35.12
CA GLY A 232 23.00 15.67 -33.68
C GLY A 232 21.69 15.92 -32.95
N HIS A 233 21.56 15.29 -31.77
CA HIS A 233 20.36 15.36 -30.93
C HIS A 233 19.93 16.78 -30.56
N THR A 234 20.86 17.71 -30.34
CA THR A 234 20.55 19.11 -30.03
C THR A 234 19.76 19.80 -31.16
N VAL A 235 20.00 19.40 -32.42
CA VAL A 235 19.24 19.92 -33.57
C VAL A 235 17.89 19.22 -33.65
N GLY A 236 17.83 17.91 -33.45
CA GLY A 236 16.55 17.18 -33.35
C GLY A 236 15.63 17.75 -32.25
N ASP A 237 16.19 18.10 -31.10
CA ASP A 237 15.47 18.76 -30.02
C ASP A 237 14.84 20.08 -30.45
N LYS A 238 15.58 20.90 -31.22
CA LYS A 238 15.03 22.15 -31.79
C LYS A 238 13.92 21.89 -32.79
N VAL A 239 14.02 20.83 -33.59
CA VAL A 239 12.97 20.41 -34.53
C VAL A 239 11.71 20.03 -33.75
N LEU A 240 11.83 19.20 -32.71
CA LEU A 240 10.69 18.81 -31.86
C LEU A 240 10.02 20.01 -31.19
N VAL A 241 10.80 20.95 -30.66
CA VAL A 241 10.27 22.22 -30.10
C VAL A 241 9.56 23.04 -31.17
N GLY A 242 10.12 23.11 -32.38
CA GLY A 242 9.52 23.81 -33.52
C GLY A 242 8.17 23.21 -33.92
N ILE A 243 8.12 21.90 -34.13
CA ILE A 243 6.90 21.15 -34.47
C ILE A 243 5.84 21.34 -33.39
N SER A 244 6.20 21.18 -32.12
CA SER A 244 5.27 21.39 -31.00
C SER A 244 4.60 22.77 -31.04
N LYS A 245 5.37 23.82 -31.33
CA LYS A 245 4.85 25.20 -31.43
C LYS A 245 3.96 25.38 -32.66
N ILE A 246 4.28 24.72 -33.77
CA ILE A 246 3.45 24.75 -34.99
C ILE A 246 2.11 24.09 -34.67
N LEU A 247 2.12 22.87 -34.14
CA LEU A 247 0.91 22.11 -33.80
C LEU A 247 0.01 22.86 -32.82
N GLN A 248 0.57 23.43 -31.74
CA GLN A 248 -0.18 24.23 -30.78
C GLN A 248 -0.84 25.47 -31.40
N ARG A 249 -0.22 26.10 -32.40
CA ARG A 249 -0.80 27.26 -33.11
C ARG A 249 -1.79 26.86 -34.20
N SER A 250 -1.79 25.60 -34.61
CA SER A 250 -2.66 25.08 -35.66
C SER A 250 -3.99 24.52 -35.13
N ILE A 251 -4.17 24.44 -33.82
CA ILE A 251 -5.40 23.95 -33.18
C ILE A 251 -6.12 25.07 -32.42
N ARG A 252 -7.40 24.88 -32.11
CA ARG A 252 -8.20 25.82 -31.29
C ARG A 252 -7.94 25.59 -29.80
N ASP A 253 -8.33 26.54 -28.97
CA ASP A 253 -8.20 26.43 -27.50
C ASP A 253 -9.01 25.26 -26.89
N ALA A 254 -10.06 24.80 -27.58
CA ALA A 254 -10.89 23.66 -27.17
C ALA A 254 -10.31 22.29 -27.60
N ASP A 255 -9.28 22.29 -28.46
CA ASP A 255 -8.60 21.10 -28.94
C ASP A 255 -7.40 20.79 -28.04
N LEU A 256 -6.94 19.53 -28.03
CA LEU A 256 -5.78 19.12 -27.23
C LEU A 256 -4.60 18.76 -28.15
N SER A 257 -3.38 19.11 -27.74
CA SER A 257 -2.14 18.70 -28.38
C SER A 257 -1.14 18.17 -27.36
N ALA A 258 -0.52 17.03 -27.66
CA ALA A 258 0.47 16.41 -26.79
C ALA A 258 1.59 15.72 -27.55
N ARG A 259 2.74 15.56 -26.89
CA ARG A 259 3.82 14.68 -27.34
C ARG A 259 3.67 13.34 -26.63
N PHE A 260 3.52 12.27 -27.41
CA PHE A 260 3.28 10.92 -26.88
C PHE A 260 4.57 10.19 -26.50
N GLY A 261 5.66 10.47 -27.23
CA GLY A 261 7.00 9.98 -26.95
C GLY A 261 7.87 10.04 -28.20
N GLY A 262 9.20 10.19 -28.05
CA GLY A 262 10.09 10.29 -29.20
C GLY A 262 9.71 11.43 -30.15
N ASP A 263 9.43 11.07 -31.39
CA ASP A 263 8.97 11.89 -32.52
C ASP A 263 7.45 11.97 -32.68
N GLU A 264 6.68 11.24 -31.86
CA GLU A 264 5.23 11.14 -32.00
C GLU A 264 4.47 12.26 -31.27
N PHE A 265 3.53 12.87 -31.97
CA PHE A 265 2.57 13.84 -31.46
C PHE A 265 1.13 13.34 -31.67
N ILE A 266 0.23 13.80 -30.81
CA ILE A 266 -1.21 13.55 -30.95
C ILE A 266 -1.99 14.85 -30.84
N LEU A 267 -3.07 14.95 -31.61
CA LEU A 267 -4.10 15.97 -31.49
C LEU A 267 -5.44 15.31 -31.19
N CYS A 268 -6.25 15.95 -30.34
CA CYS A 268 -7.67 15.64 -30.18
C CYS A 268 -8.46 16.87 -30.59
N LEU A 269 -9.25 16.73 -31.63
CA LEU A 269 -10.13 17.79 -32.13
C LEU A 269 -11.56 17.48 -31.70
N SER A 270 -12.18 18.41 -30.97
CA SER A 270 -13.55 18.28 -30.46
C SER A 270 -14.54 19.03 -31.35
N ASP A 271 -15.81 18.64 -31.31
CA ASP A 271 -16.91 19.30 -32.02
C ASP A 271 -16.67 19.47 -33.54
N ILE A 272 -16.29 18.36 -34.18
CA ILE A 272 -16.19 18.22 -35.64
C ILE A 272 -17.53 17.74 -36.22
#